data_AF-A0A9P8JG86-F1
#
_entry.id   AF-A0A9P8JG86-F1
#
_cell.length_a   1.000
_cell.length_b   1.000
_cell.length_c   1.000
_cell.angle_alpha   90.00
_cell.angle_beta   90.00
_cell.angle_gamma   90.00
#
_symmetry.space_group_name_H-M   'P 1'
#
loop_
_entity.id
_entity.type
_entity.pdbx_description
1 polymer ?
#
loop_
_entity_poly.entity_id
_entity_poly.type
_entity_poly.pdbx_seq_one_letter_code
_entity_poly.pdbx_strand_id
1 'polypeptide(L)'
;GESHAEHKSKPMWTGVVTTRDAKSQALNAMKALIAHQPIPVARARMRLRITCPTSVLKQAVKSAPKPGDEAEGEAQAKGTVKDRILGYIEQVESQDMMGEEWEVVGFVEPGSFKPLSEFVSGQTKGRARAEVLDMAVMNEGD
;
A
#
# COMPACT_ATOMS: atom_id res chain seq x y z
N GLY A 1 -34.22 39.14 8.12
CA GLY A 1 -32.79 39.44 8.00
C GLY A 1 -32.13 38.18 7.51
N GLU A 2 -31.72 38.18 6.25
CA GLU A 2 -31.20 37.01 5.55
C GLU A 2 -29.86 36.52 6.13
N SER A 3 -29.80 35.22 6.41
CA SER A 3 -28.60 34.50 6.82
C SER A 3 -27.72 34.23 5.60
N HIS A 4 -26.62 34.98 5.48
CA HIS A 4 -25.59 34.74 4.47
C HIS A 4 -24.81 33.48 4.85
N ALA A 5 -25.18 32.32 4.31
CA ALA A 5 -24.38 31.10 4.42
C ALA A 5 -23.15 31.26 3.51
N GLU A 6 -22.00 31.50 4.12
CA GLU A 6 -20.72 31.64 3.42
C GLU A 6 -20.36 30.30 2.74
N HIS A 7 -20.48 30.25 1.42
CA HIS A 7 -20.03 29.11 0.63
C HIS A 7 -18.51 29.06 0.68
N LYS A 8 -17.94 28.25 1.58
CA LYS A 8 -16.47 28.05 1.68
C LYS A 8 -15.95 27.62 0.30
N SER A 9 -15.17 28.49 -0.34
CA SER A 9 -14.59 28.21 -1.65
C SER A 9 -13.62 27.03 -1.56
N LYS A 10 -13.58 26.21 -2.61
CA LYS A 10 -12.67 25.05 -2.67
C LYS A 10 -11.23 25.54 -2.56
N PRO A 11 -10.36 24.84 -1.81
CA PRO A 11 -8.95 25.22 -1.68
C PRO A 11 -8.28 25.22 -3.05
N MET A 12 -7.72 26.36 -3.46
CA MET A 12 -7.09 26.55 -4.76
C MET A 12 -5.56 26.53 -4.61
N TRP A 13 -4.90 25.69 -5.40
CA TRP A 13 -3.44 25.66 -5.46
C TRP A 13 -2.93 26.82 -6.31
N THR A 14 -2.05 27.66 -5.75
CA THR A 14 -1.51 28.86 -6.42
C THR A 14 -0.08 28.69 -6.93
N GLY A 15 0.46 27.47 -6.92
CA GLY A 15 1.84 27.19 -7.34
C GLY A 15 2.86 27.25 -6.21
N VAL A 16 4.13 27.03 -6.56
CA VAL A 16 5.24 27.02 -5.60
C VAL A 16 5.59 28.45 -5.17
N VAL A 17 5.66 28.67 -3.86
CA VAL A 17 6.04 29.94 -3.24
C VAL A 17 7.35 29.73 -2.48
N THR A 18 8.41 30.44 -2.88
CA THR A 18 9.76 30.26 -2.33
C THR A 18 9.91 30.65 -0.85
N THR A 19 8.93 31.38 -0.30
CA THR A 19 8.91 31.83 1.09
C THR A 19 8.15 30.90 2.04
N ARG A 20 7.56 29.81 1.53
CA ARG A 20 6.86 28.79 2.33
C ARG A 20 7.66 27.49 2.38
N ASP A 21 7.51 26.72 3.45
CA ASP A 21 8.14 25.40 3.55
C ASP A 21 7.51 24.39 2.57
N ALA A 22 8.31 23.43 2.12
CA ALA A 22 7.89 22.45 1.12
C ALA A 22 6.75 21.53 1.61
N LYS A 23 6.71 21.22 2.90
CA LYS A 23 5.73 20.31 3.50
C LYS A 23 4.33 20.93 3.54
N SER A 24 4.22 22.17 4.00
CA SER A 24 2.97 22.95 4.01
C SER A 24 2.44 23.19 2.60
N GLN A 25 3.34 23.47 1.65
CA GLN A 25 2.99 23.60 0.23
C GLN A 25 2.46 22.29 -0.37
N ALA A 26 3.14 21.17 -0.15
CA ALA A 26 2.67 19.85 -0.59
C ALA A 26 1.29 19.51 0.00
N LEU A 27 1.07 19.76 1.28
CA LEU A 27 -0.22 19.52 1.93
C LEU A 27 -1.35 20.39 1.35
N ASN A 28 -1.07 21.66 1.03
CA ASN A 28 -2.05 22.55 0.40
C ASN A 28 -2.39 22.09 -1.03
N ALA A 29 -1.38 21.73 -1.82
CA ALA A 29 -1.57 21.16 -3.16
C ALA A 29 -2.42 19.88 -3.11
N MET A 30 -2.14 18.96 -2.19
CA MET A 30 -2.92 17.74 -1.99
C MET A 30 -4.40 18.04 -1.70
N LYS A 31 -4.68 18.97 -0.78
CA LYS A 31 -6.06 19.39 -0.45
C LYS A 31 -6.79 20.00 -1.65
N ALA A 32 -6.10 20.82 -2.44
CA ALA A 32 -6.66 21.43 -3.64
C ALA A 32 -6.98 20.39 -4.72
N LEU A 33 -6.08 19.41 -4.93
CA LEU A 33 -6.27 18.31 -5.86
C LEU A 33 -7.46 17.42 -5.48
N ILE A 34 -7.59 17.06 -4.20
CA ILE A 34 -8.72 16.27 -3.69
C ILE A 34 -10.04 17.05 -3.82
N ALA A 35 -10.06 18.36 -3.58
CA ALA A 35 -11.29 19.17 -3.63
C ALA A 35 -11.80 19.43 -5.06
N HIS A 36 -10.88 19.51 -6.04
CA HIS A 36 -11.22 19.78 -7.44
C HIS A 36 -11.45 18.51 -8.27
N GLN A 37 -10.97 17.35 -7.80
CA GLN A 37 -11.06 16.04 -8.46
C GLN A 37 -10.91 16.05 -9.99
N PRO A 38 -9.82 16.62 -10.56
CA PRO A 38 -9.52 16.45 -11.99
C PRO A 38 -9.08 15.02 -12.35
N ILE A 39 -8.67 14.22 -11.34
CA ILE A 39 -8.31 12.81 -11.44
C ILE A 39 -8.93 12.11 -10.20
N PRO A 40 -9.59 10.95 -10.33
CA PRO A 40 -10.10 10.21 -9.18
C PRO A 40 -8.93 9.82 -8.27
N VAL A 41 -8.86 10.40 -7.07
CA VAL A 41 -7.79 10.11 -6.08
C VAL A 41 -8.08 8.85 -5.27
N ALA A 42 -9.02 8.00 -5.74
CA ALA A 42 -9.28 6.71 -5.13
C ALA A 42 -7.96 5.92 -5.11
N ARG A 43 -7.56 5.42 -3.93
CA ARG A 43 -6.39 4.54 -3.83
C ARG A 43 -6.69 3.30 -4.67
N ALA A 44 -5.96 3.16 -5.77
CA ALA A 44 -5.99 1.95 -6.56
C ALA A 44 -5.41 0.81 -5.71
N ARG A 45 -6.11 -0.32 -5.63
CA ARG A 45 -5.63 -1.56 -5.03
C ARG A 45 -5.71 -2.69 -6.05
N MET A 46 -4.73 -3.58 -6.01
CA MET A 46 -4.68 -4.80 -6.81
C MET A 46 -5.10 -5.97 -5.95
N ARG A 47 -5.93 -6.85 -6.49
CA ARG A 47 -6.29 -8.10 -5.81
C ARG A 47 -5.30 -9.17 -6.22
N LEU A 48 -4.52 -9.67 -5.26
CA LEU A 48 -3.49 -10.67 -5.50
C LEU A 48 -3.84 -11.99 -4.80
N ARG A 49 -3.45 -13.09 -5.44
CA ARG A 49 -3.34 -14.42 -4.83
C ARG A 49 -1.87 -14.76 -4.65
N ILE A 50 -1.47 -15.12 -3.44
CA ILE A 50 -0.12 -15.58 -3.14
C ILE A 50 -0.19 -17.01 -2.61
N THR A 51 0.53 -17.91 -3.26
CA THR A 51 0.65 -19.32 -2.84
C THR A 51 2.09 -19.59 -2.44
N CYS A 52 2.30 -20.21 -1.28
CA CYS A 52 3.62 -20.49 -0.74
C CYS A 52 3.65 -21.84 0.00
N PRO A 53 4.69 -22.69 -0.19
CA PRO A 53 4.84 -23.91 0.58
C PRO A 53 5.01 -23.64 2.07
N THR A 54 4.31 -24.41 2.90
CA THR A 54 4.34 -24.34 4.38
C THR A 54 5.75 -24.53 4.96
N SER A 55 6.62 -25.28 4.28
CA SER A 55 8.02 -25.48 4.63
C SER A 55 8.87 -24.20 4.59
N VAL A 56 8.44 -23.19 3.82
CA VAL A 56 9.16 -21.92 3.65
C VAL A 56 8.59 -20.82 4.55
N LEU A 57 7.32 -20.91 4.94
CA LEU A 57 6.62 -19.85 5.70
C LEU A 57 7.33 -19.43 6.98
N LYS A 58 7.90 -20.40 7.72
CA LYS A 58 8.56 -20.17 9.02
C LYS A 58 10.02 -19.75 8.89
N GLN A 59 10.57 -19.70 7.68
CA GLN A 59 11.95 -19.26 7.48
C GLN A 59 12.09 -17.80 7.89
N ALA A 60 13.11 -17.51 8.70
CA ALA A 60 13.38 -16.16 9.16
C ALA A 60 13.93 -15.31 8.01
N VAL A 61 13.40 -14.10 7.87
CA VAL A 61 13.86 -13.09 6.92
C VAL A 61 14.22 -11.81 7.68
N LYS A 62 15.23 -11.10 7.18
CA LYS A 62 15.51 -9.73 7.61
C LYS A 62 14.51 -8.83 6.90
N SER A 63 13.63 -8.17 7.65
CA SER A 63 12.71 -7.20 7.08
C SER A 63 13.48 -6.02 6.51
N ALA A 64 13.36 -5.76 5.22
CA ALA A 64 13.85 -4.50 4.63
C ALA A 64 12.95 -3.34 5.10
N PRO A 65 13.49 -2.13 5.30
CA PRO A 65 12.70 -0.97 5.73
C PRO A 65 11.55 -0.72 4.75
N LYS A 66 10.38 -0.33 5.28
CA LYS A 66 9.26 0.15 4.45
C LYS A 66 9.63 1.54 3.91
N PRO A 67 9.41 1.84 2.62
CA PRO A 67 9.58 3.20 2.12
C PRO A 67 8.48 4.07 2.72
N GLY A 68 8.85 4.98 3.64
CA GLY A 68 7.93 5.88 4.35
C GLY A 68 8.19 6.01 5.85
N ASP A 69 9.00 5.12 6.45
CA ASP A 69 9.44 5.21 7.84
C ASP A 69 10.77 5.97 7.91
N GLU A 70 10.71 7.30 7.81
CA GLU A 70 11.78 8.17 8.33
C GLU A 70 11.54 8.38 9.83
N ALA A 71 11.75 7.31 10.61
CA ALA A 71 11.85 7.38 12.05
C ALA A 71 13.12 6.66 12.50
N GLU A 72 14.01 7.43 13.11
CA GLU A 72 15.23 6.98 13.77
C GLU A 72 14.94 5.80 14.71
N GLY A 73 15.75 4.74 14.61
CA GLY A 73 15.73 3.63 15.57
C GLY A 73 15.95 2.27 14.90
N GLU A 74 17.15 1.74 15.04
CA GLU A 74 17.53 0.39 14.64
C GLU A 74 16.69 -0.67 15.35
N ALA A 75 15.55 -1.02 14.77
CA ALA A 75 14.84 -2.25 15.07
C ALA A 75 14.54 -2.96 13.75
N GLN A 76 15.54 -3.65 13.20
CA GLN A 76 15.31 -4.68 12.18
C GLN A 76 14.37 -5.74 12.77
N ALA A 77 13.07 -5.60 12.53
CA ALA A 77 12.10 -6.60 12.94
C ALA A 77 12.41 -7.90 12.20
N LYS A 78 12.98 -8.87 12.91
CA LYS A 78 13.14 -10.25 12.44
C LYS A 78 11.73 -10.81 12.28
N GLY A 79 11.32 -11.08 11.04
CA GLY A 79 10.02 -11.65 10.72
C GLY A 79 10.19 -12.96 9.97
N THR A 80 9.13 -13.75 9.84
CA THR A 80 9.11 -14.92 8.96
C THR A 80 8.75 -14.51 7.53
N VAL A 81 8.95 -15.41 6.55
CA VAL A 81 8.46 -15.20 5.16
C VAL A 81 6.97 -14.86 5.16
N LYS A 82 6.18 -15.55 6.00
CA LYS A 82 4.75 -15.28 6.15
C LYS A 82 4.48 -13.84 6.61
N ASP A 83 5.15 -13.40 7.66
CA ASP A 83 4.97 -12.04 8.21
C ASP A 83 5.34 -10.97 7.18
N ARG A 84 6.40 -11.23 6.40
CA ARG A 84 6.83 -10.31 5.36
C ARG A 84 5.84 -10.22 4.21
N ILE A 85 5.26 -11.34 3.78
CA ILE A 85 4.20 -11.37 2.75
C ILE A 85 2.97 -10.60 3.25
N LEU A 86 2.51 -10.92 4.46
CA LEU A 86 1.35 -10.23 5.06
C LEU A 86 1.60 -8.72 5.23
N GLY A 87 2.86 -8.29 5.43
CA GLY A 87 3.23 -6.88 5.52
C GLY A 87 3.07 -6.07 4.22
N TYR A 88 2.90 -6.73 3.05
CA TYR A 88 2.56 -6.07 1.78
C TYR A 88 1.05 -6.04 1.51
N ILE A 89 0.25 -6.78 2.28
CA ILE A 89 -1.19 -6.89 2.08
C ILE A 89 -1.89 -5.83 2.94
N GLU A 90 -2.60 -4.91 2.30
CA GLU A 90 -3.38 -3.85 2.95
C GLU A 90 -4.62 -4.44 3.63
N GLN A 91 -5.30 -5.35 2.94
CA GLN A 91 -6.48 -6.02 3.46
C GLN A 91 -6.48 -7.48 3.01
N VAL A 92 -6.49 -8.40 3.96
CA VAL A 92 -6.63 -9.84 3.71
C VAL A 92 -8.11 -10.16 3.46
N GLU A 93 -8.41 -10.89 2.38
CA GLU A 93 -9.74 -11.43 2.11
C GLU A 93 -9.86 -12.89 2.57
N SER A 94 -8.87 -13.73 2.23
CA SER A 94 -8.84 -15.14 2.65
C SER A 94 -7.42 -15.59 2.97
N GLN A 95 -7.32 -16.56 3.88
CA GLN A 95 -6.08 -17.28 4.19
C GLN A 95 -6.43 -18.74 4.42
N ASP A 96 -5.89 -19.61 3.56
CA ASP A 96 -6.20 -21.03 3.57
C ASP A 96 -4.92 -21.86 3.63
N MET A 97 -5.01 -23.03 4.25
CA MET A 97 -3.96 -24.05 4.21
C MET A 97 -4.52 -25.28 3.51
N MET A 98 -3.95 -25.64 2.36
CA MET A 98 -4.31 -26.83 1.60
C MET A 98 -3.11 -27.77 1.54
N GLY A 99 -3.11 -28.75 2.45
CA GLY A 99 -2.00 -29.70 2.59
C GLY A 99 -0.70 -28.99 2.92
N GLU A 100 0.27 -29.04 2.00
CA GLU A 100 1.58 -28.42 2.17
C GLU A 100 1.67 -27.00 1.60
N GLU A 101 0.59 -26.45 1.02
CA GLU A 101 0.54 -25.09 0.48
C GLU A 101 -0.31 -24.17 1.36
N TRP A 102 0.18 -22.95 1.53
CA TRP A 102 -0.56 -21.84 2.12
C TRP A 102 -0.93 -20.86 1.02
N GLU A 103 -2.20 -20.48 0.98
CA GLU A 103 -2.74 -19.49 0.07
C GLU A 103 -3.25 -18.29 0.85
N VAL A 104 -2.98 -17.08 0.34
CA VAL A 104 -3.58 -15.85 0.80
C VAL A 104 -4.10 -15.05 -0.39
N VAL A 105 -5.32 -14.54 -0.27
CA VAL A 105 -5.89 -13.58 -1.19
C VAL A 105 -6.11 -12.26 -0.46
N GLY A 106 -5.72 -11.16 -1.08
CA GLY A 106 -5.88 -9.85 -0.47
C GLY A 106 -5.56 -8.69 -1.40
N PHE A 107 -5.83 -7.50 -0.91
CA PHE A 107 -5.56 -6.24 -1.58
C PHE A 107 -4.14 -5.75 -1.29
N VAL A 108 -3.45 -5.33 -2.34
CA VAL A 108 -2.07 -4.82 -2.29
C VAL A 108 -2.01 -3.52 -3.09
N GLU A 109 -1.23 -2.56 -2.60
CA GLU A 109 -0.96 -1.33 -3.35
C GLU A 109 -0.19 -1.65 -4.66
N PRO A 110 -0.53 -1.05 -5.82
CA PRO A 110 0.15 -1.34 -7.08
C PRO A 110 1.68 -1.20 -7.04
N GLY A 111 2.18 -0.19 -6.31
CA GLY A 111 3.62 0.03 -6.12
C GLY A 111 4.32 -1.08 -5.33
N SER A 112 3.57 -1.85 -4.54
CA SER A 112 4.07 -2.95 -3.71
C SER A 112 4.11 -4.30 -4.44
N PHE A 113 3.45 -4.44 -5.59
CA PHE A 113 3.39 -5.71 -6.33
C PHE A 113 4.78 -6.21 -6.77
N LYS A 114 5.60 -5.35 -7.40
CA LYS A 114 6.92 -5.75 -7.90
C LYS A 114 7.86 -6.18 -6.76
N PRO A 115 8.04 -5.39 -5.67
CA PRO A 115 8.82 -5.83 -4.51
C PRO A 115 8.31 -7.14 -3.88
N LEU A 116 6.98 -7.32 -3.79
CA LEU A 116 6.39 -8.56 -3.27
C LEU A 116 6.70 -9.76 -4.17
N SER A 117 6.51 -9.61 -5.49
CA SER A 117 6.77 -10.68 -6.47
C SER A 117 8.23 -11.12 -6.47
N GLU A 118 9.16 -10.16 -6.45
CA GLU A 118 10.61 -10.42 -6.36
C GLU A 118 10.97 -11.12 -5.04
N PHE A 119 10.40 -10.67 -3.92
CA PHE A 119 10.62 -11.28 -2.61
C PHE A 119 10.14 -12.74 -2.56
N VAL A 120 8.91 -12.99 -3.02
CA VAL A 120 8.28 -14.31 -3.04
C VAL A 120 9.07 -15.26 -3.93
N SER A 121 9.44 -14.84 -5.14
CA SER A 121 10.27 -15.63 -6.05
C SER A 121 11.67 -15.94 -5.47
N GLY A 122 12.35 -14.92 -4.93
CA GLY A 122 13.72 -15.04 -4.43
C GLY A 122 13.83 -15.92 -3.17
N GLN A 123 12.98 -15.69 -2.16
CA GLN A 123 13.07 -16.42 -0.88
C GLN A 123 12.62 -17.87 -1.00
N THR A 124 11.70 -18.15 -1.93
CA THR A 124 11.16 -19.51 -2.08
C THR A 124 11.85 -20.32 -3.17
N LYS A 125 12.91 -19.76 -3.78
CA LYS A 125 13.59 -20.36 -4.95
C LYS A 125 12.60 -20.70 -6.07
N GLY A 126 11.65 -19.80 -6.31
CA GLY A 126 10.59 -19.95 -7.33
C GLY A 126 9.44 -20.89 -6.96
N ARG A 127 9.37 -21.39 -5.72
CA ARG A 127 8.30 -22.31 -5.27
C ARG A 127 7.02 -21.61 -4.84
N ALA A 128 7.06 -20.31 -4.59
CA ALA A 128 5.90 -19.51 -4.30
C ALA A 128 5.58 -18.59 -5.49
N ARG A 129 4.30 -18.25 -5.62
CA ARG A 129 3.77 -17.53 -6.77
C ARG A 129 2.85 -16.41 -6.31
N ALA A 130 3.01 -15.23 -6.90
CA ALA A 130 2.10 -14.10 -6.74
C ALA A 130 1.37 -13.86 -8.06
N GLU A 131 0.06 -14.04 -8.07
CA GLU A 131 -0.81 -13.90 -9.23
C GLU A 131 -1.76 -12.74 -9.04
N VAL A 132 -1.95 -11.97 -10.11
CA VAL A 132 -2.92 -10.87 -10.11
C VAL A 132 -4.29 -11.44 -10.47
N LEU A 133 -5.25 -11.33 -9.54
CA LEU A 133 -6.64 -11.69 -9.77
C LEU A 133 -7.44 -10.53 -10.36
N ASP A 134 -7.18 -9.30 -9.90
CA ASP A 134 -7.79 -8.07 -10.41
C ASP A 134 -6.80 -6.90 -10.36
N MET A 135 -6.70 -6.15 -11.46
CA MET A 135 -5.79 -5.01 -11.59
C MET A 135 -6.42 -3.68 -11.14
N ALA A 136 -7.74 -3.61 -10.98
CA ALA A 136 -8.45 -2.35 -10.82
C ALA A 136 -9.57 -2.45 -9.79
N VAL A 137 -9.20 -2.56 -8.52
CA VAL A 137 -10.18 -2.31 -7.46
C VAL A 137 -9.95 -0.91 -6.95
N MET A 138 -10.87 0.00 -7.28
CA MET A 138 -10.92 1.32 -6.64
C MET A 138 -11.41 1.09 -5.22
N ASN A 139 -10.67 1.57 -4.22
CA ASN A 139 -11.24 1.68 -2.89
C ASN A 139 -12.26 2.83 -2.94
N GLU A 140 -13.54 2.51 -3.10
CA GLU A 140 -14.64 3.44 -2.86
C GLU A 140 -14.74 3.65 -1.34
N GLY A 141 -13.80 4.44 -0.81
CA GLY A 141 -13.80 4.89 0.57
C GLY A 141 -14.09 6.39 0.61
N ASP A 142 -15.34 6.68 0.99
CA ASP A 142 -15.98 7.96 1.38
C ASP A 142 -15.06 9.08 1.90
#